data_AF-A0A2V7FAZ0-F1
#
_entry.id   AF-A0A2V7FAZ0-F1
#
_cell.length_a   1.000
_cell.length_b   1.000
_cell.length_c   1.000
_cell.angle_alpha   90.00
_cell.angle_beta   90.00
_cell.angle_gamma   90.00
#
_symmetry.space_group_name_H-M   'P 1'
#
loop_
_entity.id
_entity.type
_entity.pdbx_description
1 polymer ?
#
loop_
_entity_poly.entity_id
_entity_poly.type
_entity_poly.pdbx_seq_one_letter_code
_entity_poly.pdbx_strand_id
1 'polypeptide(L)'
;MDLVGIAVLVALIAAPARCARLIERLSARWPRLQQRVLGVFETFVRGLDGIRAPSHALPILVWSAIVWALPASAAWMMLVAMNLNLPWIAGWTVLAFVALGVSIPSAPGYVGVFHAAAALAVGLFGVAQAAAVGYALVFHASQFLPTVALGWLYLLREQVSLGEATHARPAA
;
A
#
# COMPACT_ATOMS: atom_id res chain seq x y z
N MET A 1 -7.58 -19.20 -6.07
CA MET A 1 -6.20 -18.66 -6.09
C MET A 1 -5.81 -18.16 -4.69
N ASP A 2 -6.71 -17.49 -3.97
CA ASP A 2 -6.42 -16.90 -2.63
C ASP A 2 -6.11 -17.93 -1.54
N LEU A 3 -6.84 -19.04 -1.47
CA LEU A 3 -6.60 -20.08 -0.45
C LEU A 3 -5.25 -20.77 -0.60
N VAL A 4 -4.78 -20.95 -1.84
CA VAL A 4 -3.46 -21.53 -2.12
C VAL A 4 -2.36 -20.54 -1.71
N GLY A 5 -2.53 -19.26 -2.03
CA GLY A 5 -1.61 -18.21 -1.60
C GLY A 5 -1.52 -18.08 -0.08
N ILE A 6 -2.68 -18.10 0.60
CA ILE A 6 -2.75 -18.07 2.07
C ILE A 6 -2.12 -19.34 2.66
N ALA A 7 -2.43 -20.53 2.14
CA ALA A 7 -1.83 -21.78 2.63
C ALA A 7 -0.31 -21.81 2.43
N VAL A 8 0.19 -21.30 1.29
CA VAL A 8 1.62 -21.15 1.03
C VAL A 8 2.24 -20.16 2.01
N LEU A 9 1.64 -18.99 2.23
CA LEU A 9 2.09 -18.00 3.21
C LEU A 9 2.12 -18.57 4.63
N VAL A 10 1.06 -19.26 5.04
CA VAL A 10 0.98 -19.93 6.34
C VAL A 10 2.07 -21.00 6.47
N ALA A 11 2.30 -21.81 5.43
CA ALA A 11 3.38 -22.80 5.44
C ALA A 11 4.78 -22.15 5.54
N LEU A 12 5.00 -21.03 4.84
CA LEU A 12 6.24 -20.24 4.89
C LEU A 12 6.47 -19.61 6.27
N ILE A 13 5.39 -19.17 6.94
CA ILE A 13 5.46 -18.59 8.28
C ILE A 13 5.66 -19.68 9.34
N ALA A 14 4.90 -20.78 9.27
CA ALA A 14 4.87 -21.82 10.30
C ALA A 14 6.02 -22.83 10.20
N ALA A 15 6.60 -23.05 9.01
CA ALA A 15 7.63 -24.06 8.81
C ALA A 15 8.73 -23.66 7.79
N PRO A 16 9.43 -22.52 7.99
CA PRO A 16 10.49 -22.06 7.08
C PRO A 16 11.57 -23.10 6.77
N ALA A 17 12.00 -23.87 7.77
CA ALA A 17 13.00 -24.92 7.59
C ALA A 17 12.52 -26.08 6.69
N ARG A 18 11.21 -26.36 6.64
CA ARG A 18 10.65 -27.35 5.70
C ARG A 18 10.61 -26.79 4.28
N CYS A 19 10.22 -25.54 4.13
CA CYS A 19 10.21 -24.87 2.83
C CYS A 19 11.63 -24.72 2.25
N ALA A 20 12.63 -24.34 3.06
CA ALA A 20 14.03 -24.28 2.65
C ALA A 20 14.54 -25.62 2.12
N ARG A 21 14.29 -26.71 2.87
CA ARG A 21 14.67 -28.08 2.46
C ARG A 21 13.95 -28.54 1.19
N LEU A 22 12.71 -28.12 0.98
CA LEU A 22 11.98 -28.43 -0.26
C LEU A 22 12.58 -27.67 -1.45
N ILE A 23 12.93 -26.39 -1.27
CA ILE A 23 13.62 -25.57 -2.26
C ILE A 23 14.97 -26.20 -2.62
N GLU A 24 15.78 -26.59 -1.63
CA GLU A 24 17.06 -27.28 -1.85
C GLU A 24 16.88 -28.58 -2.66
N ARG A 25 15.90 -29.43 -2.29
CA ARG A 25 15.63 -30.69 -2.99
C ARG A 25 15.19 -30.49 -4.43
N LEU A 26 14.32 -29.51 -4.69
CA LEU A 26 13.79 -29.25 -6.03
C LEU A 26 14.80 -28.54 -6.93
N SER A 27 15.67 -27.71 -6.35
CA SER A 27 16.66 -26.91 -7.10
C SER A 27 18.08 -27.53 -7.15
N ALA A 28 18.28 -28.70 -6.53
CA ALA A 28 19.57 -29.40 -6.46
C ALA A 28 20.26 -29.63 -7.82
N ARG A 29 19.49 -29.69 -8.92
CA ARG A 29 20.03 -29.87 -10.29
C ARG A 29 20.66 -28.59 -10.87
N TRP A 30 20.35 -27.42 -10.32
CA TRP A 30 20.81 -26.12 -10.84
C TRP A 30 21.38 -25.23 -9.72
N PRO A 31 22.69 -25.34 -9.43
CA PRO A 31 23.33 -24.68 -8.29
C PRO A 31 23.17 -23.15 -8.27
N ARG A 32 23.20 -22.51 -9.45
CA ARG A 32 23.02 -21.06 -9.59
C ARG A 32 21.58 -20.61 -9.30
N LEU A 33 20.58 -21.41 -9.69
CA LEU A 33 19.18 -21.13 -9.38
C LEU A 33 18.91 -21.36 -7.89
N GLN A 34 19.46 -22.43 -7.33
CA GLN A 34 19.35 -22.76 -5.92
C GLN A 34 19.83 -21.61 -5.03
N GLN A 35 21.04 -21.08 -5.25
CA GLN A 35 21.55 -19.97 -4.44
C GLN A 35 20.69 -18.71 -4.56
N ARG A 36 20.19 -18.41 -5.76
CA ARG A 36 19.34 -17.24 -5.98
C ARG A 36 17.99 -17.38 -5.28
N VAL A 37 17.34 -18.55 -5.40
CA VAL A 37 16.03 -18.82 -4.79
C VAL A 37 16.14 -18.90 -3.27
N LEU A 38 17.18 -19.54 -2.74
CA LEU A 38 17.43 -19.58 -1.29
C LEU A 38 17.73 -18.19 -0.72
N GLY A 39 18.53 -17.37 -1.41
CA GLY A 39 18.77 -16.00 -1.00
C GLY A 39 17.48 -15.18 -0.90
N VAL A 40 16.64 -15.22 -1.93
CA VAL A 40 15.32 -14.56 -1.93
C VAL A 40 14.43 -15.11 -0.81
N PHE A 41 14.41 -16.43 -0.63
CA PHE A 41 13.63 -17.10 0.40
C PHE A 41 14.06 -16.70 1.82
N GLU A 42 15.36 -16.66 2.09
CA GLU A 42 15.90 -16.26 3.39
C GLU A 42 15.64 -14.79 3.71
N THR A 43 15.76 -13.89 2.72
CA THR A 43 15.39 -12.48 2.89
C THR A 43 13.90 -12.34 3.20
N PHE A 44 13.05 -13.06 2.47
CA PHE A 44 11.60 -13.09 2.70
C PHE A 44 11.25 -13.62 4.08
N VAL A 45 11.85 -14.75 4.48
CA VAL A 45 11.65 -15.39 5.78
C VAL A 45 12.12 -14.49 6.93
N ARG A 46 13.26 -13.81 6.79
CA ARG A 46 13.71 -12.81 7.78
C ARG A 46 12.73 -11.65 7.91
N GLY A 47 12.16 -11.17 6.79
CA GLY A 47 11.09 -10.17 6.80
C GLY A 47 9.83 -10.63 7.54
N LEU A 48 9.58 -11.95 7.60
CA LEU A 48 8.47 -12.55 8.33
C LEU A 48 8.78 -12.82 9.81
N ASP A 49 10.03 -12.75 10.27
CA ASP A 49 10.36 -13.04 11.68
C ASP A 49 9.66 -12.09 12.65
N GLY A 50 9.44 -10.83 12.26
CA GLY A 50 8.64 -9.87 13.03
C GLY A 50 7.15 -10.24 13.17
N ILE A 51 6.63 -11.06 12.25
CA ILE A 51 5.23 -11.55 12.26
C ILE A 51 5.11 -12.88 13.03
N ARG A 52 6.21 -13.62 13.17
CA ARG A 52 6.23 -14.95 13.80
C ARG A 52 6.09 -14.93 15.31
N ALA A 53 6.44 -13.83 15.99
CA ALA A 53 6.18 -13.73 17.41
C ALA A 53 4.66 -13.55 17.62
N PRO A 54 3.98 -14.45 18.35
CA PRO A 54 2.54 -14.33 18.59
C PRO A 54 2.15 -13.00 19.25
N SER A 55 3.08 -12.41 20.01
CA SER A 55 2.96 -11.09 20.63
C SER A 55 2.80 -9.94 19.63
N HIS A 56 3.25 -10.11 18.38
CA HIS A 56 3.11 -9.10 17.33
C HIS A 56 1.85 -9.30 16.47
N ALA A 57 1.20 -10.46 16.53
CA ALA A 57 0.03 -10.75 15.69
C ALA A 57 -1.12 -9.76 15.92
N LEU A 58 -1.48 -9.49 17.17
CA LEU A 58 -2.55 -8.54 17.50
C LEU A 58 -2.20 -7.10 17.10
N PRO A 59 -1.01 -6.54 17.45
CA PRO A 59 -0.57 -5.24 16.94
C PRO A 59 -0.61 -5.13 15.42
N ILE A 60 -0.15 -6.15 14.69
CA ILE A 60 -0.16 -6.15 13.22
C ILE A 60 -1.60 -6.08 12.69
N LEU A 61 -2.52 -6.88 13.25
CA LEU A 61 -3.93 -6.86 12.85
C LEU A 61 -4.57 -5.50 13.12
N VAL A 62 -4.32 -4.91 14.29
CA VAL A 62 -4.83 -3.60 14.67
C VAL A 62 -4.28 -2.51 13.75
N TRP A 63 -2.97 -2.47 13.53
CA TRP A 63 -2.36 -1.50 12.63
C TRP A 63 -2.82 -1.67 11.19
N SER A 64 -3.00 -2.92 10.72
CA SER A 64 -3.56 -3.19 9.40
C SER A 64 -4.97 -2.63 9.29
N ALA A 65 -5.84 -2.90 10.27
CA ALA A 65 -7.19 -2.36 10.29
C ALA A 65 -7.20 -0.82 10.27
N ILE A 66 -6.32 -0.18 11.05
CA ILE A 66 -6.16 1.29 11.09
C ILE A 66 -5.73 1.84 9.74
N VAL A 67 -4.73 1.24 9.10
CA VAL A 67 -4.19 1.66 7.79
C VAL A 67 -5.24 1.61 6.69
N TRP A 68 -6.20 0.68 6.76
CA TRP A 68 -7.31 0.62 5.79
C TRP A 68 -8.49 1.51 6.19
N ALA A 69 -8.84 1.54 7.47
CA ALA A 69 -9.99 2.30 7.95
C ALA A 69 -9.77 3.81 7.83
N LEU A 70 -8.59 4.34 8.20
CA LEU A 70 -8.35 5.78 8.20
C LEU A 70 -8.53 6.42 6.81
N PRO A 71 -7.93 5.90 5.71
CA PRO A 71 -8.13 6.49 4.38
C PRO A 71 -9.57 6.35 3.88
N ALA A 72 -10.23 5.22 4.13
CA ALA A 72 -11.65 5.05 3.77
C ALA A 72 -12.53 6.06 4.51
N SER A 73 -12.24 6.27 5.80
CA SER A 73 -12.91 7.28 6.63
C SER A 73 -12.69 8.68 6.09
N ALA A 74 -11.44 9.03 5.75
CA ALA A 74 -11.09 10.33 5.21
C ALA A 74 -11.79 10.61 3.87
N ALA A 75 -11.86 9.60 2.99
CA ALA A 75 -12.61 9.67 1.75
C ALA A 75 -14.09 9.96 2.01
N TRP A 76 -14.72 9.22 2.93
CA TRP A 76 -16.12 9.46 3.28
C TRP A 76 -16.34 10.83 3.94
N MET A 77 -15.47 11.24 4.87
CA MET A 77 -15.55 12.56 5.50
C MET A 77 -15.42 13.70 4.48
N MET A 78 -14.62 13.52 3.43
CA MET A 78 -14.54 14.48 2.33
C MET A 78 -15.86 14.55 1.53
N LEU A 79 -16.57 13.43 1.33
CA LEU A 79 -17.90 13.45 0.73
C LEU A 79 -18.86 14.29 1.58
N VAL A 80 -18.85 14.07 2.90
CA VAL A 80 -19.65 14.85 3.85
C VAL A 80 -19.28 16.34 3.81
N ALA A 81 -17.97 16.66 3.79
CA ALA A 81 -17.48 18.04 3.72
C ALA A 81 -17.89 18.76 2.42
N MET A 82 -18.05 18.02 1.32
CA MET A 82 -18.53 18.52 0.03
C MET A 82 -20.06 18.49 -0.09
N ASN A 83 -20.78 18.20 1.01
CA ASN A 83 -22.25 18.05 1.04
C ASN A 83 -22.79 16.97 0.09
N LEU A 84 -21.98 15.93 -0.15
CA LEU A 84 -22.36 14.73 -0.91
C LEU A 84 -22.83 13.66 0.09
N ASN A 85 -24.14 13.60 0.30
CA ASN A 85 -24.79 12.73 1.30
C ASN A 85 -24.81 11.24 0.88
N LEU A 86 -23.63 10.63 0.84
CA LEU A 86 -23.44 9.22 0.46
C LEU A 86 -23.23 8.33 1.70
N PRO A 87 -23.61 7.05 1.63
CA PRO A 87 -23.37 6.11 2.71
C PRO A 87 -21.86 5.89 2.95
N TRP A 88 -21.50 5.47 4.16
CA TRP A 88 -20.11 5.16 4.55
C TRP A 88 -19.36 4.27 3.55
N ILE A 89 -20.06 3.30 2.96
CA ILE A 89 -19.49 2.38 1.97
C ILE A 89 -18.91 3.11 0.74
N ALA A 90 -19.38 4.31 0.41
CA ALA A 90 -18.84 5.10 -0.69
C ALA A 90 -17.37 5.49 -0.46
N GLY A 91 -16.96 5.77 0.78
CA GLY A 91 -15.55 6.02 1.10
C GLY A 91 -14.66 4.80 0.84
N TRP A 92 -15.16 3.60 1.15
CA TRP A 92 -14.49 2.34 0.83
C TRP A 92 -14.45 2.07 -0.67
N THR A 93 -15.51 2.40 -1.41
CA THR A 93 -15.53 2.30 -2.88
C THR A 93 -14.49 3.24 -3.49
N VAL A 94 -14.40 4.48 -3.00
CA VAL A 94 -13.34 5.42 -3.44
C VAL A 94 -11.97 4.84 -3.16
N LEU A 95 -11.71 4.33 -1.95
CA LEU A 95 -10.43 3.73 -1.60
C LEU A 95 -10.07 2.56 -2.52
N ALA A 96 -11.02 1.66 -2.80
CA ALA A 96 -10.79 0.51 -3.67
C ALA A 96 -10.45 0.93 -5.11
N PHE A 97 -11.21 1.87 -5.68
CA PHE A 97 -10.97 2.37 -7.03
C PHE A 97 -9.64 3.12 -7.13
N VAL A 98 -9.35 3.99 -6.17
CA VAL A 98 -8.09 4.73 -6.11
C VAL A 98 -6.91 3.77 -5.98
N ALA A 99 -7.00 2.75 -5.13
CA ALA A 99 -5.94 1.73 -4.99
C ALA A 99 -5.65 1.02 -6.31
N LEU A 100 -6.68 0.71 -7.10
CA LEU A 100 -6.51 0.18 -8.45
C LEU A 100 -5.92 1.23 -9.40
N GLY A 101 -6.40 2.47 -9.36
CA GLY A 101 -5.93 3.56 -10.22
C GLY A 101 -4.45 3.88 -10.02
N VAL A 102 -3.98 3.98 -8.77
CA VAL A 102 -2.57 4.26 -8.47
C VAL A 102 -1.65 3.07 -8.71
N SER A 103 -2.19 1.85 -8.81
CA SER A 103 -1.40 0.68 -9.23
C SER A 103 -0.93 0.78 -10.68
N ILE A 104 -1.58 1.64 -11.48
CA ILE A 104 -1.18 1.95 -12.86
C ILE A 104 0.01 2.92 -12.83
N PRO A 105 1.17 2.54 -13.38
CA PRO A 105 2.32 3.44 -13.49
C PRO A 105 1.92 4.71 -14.24
N SER A 106 2.06 5.86 -13.60
CA SER A 106 1.56 7.15 -14.11
C SER A 106 2.44 8.32 -13.68
N ALA A 107 1.98 9.55 -13.99
CA ALA A 107 2.70 10.78 -13.65
C ALA A 107 2.98 10.91 -12.15
N PRO A 108 4.04 11.66 -11.75
CA PRO A 108 4.34 11.92 -10.35
C PRO A 108 3.11 12.40 -9.57
N GLY A 109 2.87 11.82 -8.40
CA GLY A 109 1.70 12.12 -7.58
C GLY A 109 0.38 11.54 -8.09
N TYR A 110 0.38 10.65 -9.09
CA TYR A 110 -0.83 9.95 -9.59
C TYR A 110 -1.93 10.90 -10.09
N VAL A 111 -1.55 12.10 -10.50
CA VAL A 111 -2.47 13.10 -11.06
C VAL A 111 -3.12 12.52 -12.32
N GLY A 112 -4.45 12.60 -12.39
CA GLY A 112 -5.23 12.04 -13.49
C GLY A 112 -5.80 10.66 -13.15
N VAL A 113 -4.95 9.65 -12.92
CA VAL A 113 -5.44 8.29 -12.58
C VAL A 113 -6.18 8.27 -11.24
N PHE A 114 -5.68 9.00 -10.23
CA PHE A 114 -6.38 9.20 -8.96
C PHE A 114 -7.74 9.86 -9.20
N HIS A 115 -7.76 10.96 -9.97
CA HIS A 115 -8.96 11.75 -10.18
C HIS A 115 -10.04 10.97 -10.94
N ALA A 116 -9.64 10.25 -11.99
CA ALA A 116 -10.53 9.40 -12.76
C ALA A 116 -11.11 8.28 -11.88
N ALA A 117 -10.26 7.59 -11.10
CA ALA A 117 -10.70 6.51 -10.23
C ALA A 117 -11.66 6.98 -9.14
N ALA A 118 -11.35 8.08 -8.44
CA ALA A 118 -12.21 8.65 -7.41
C ALA A 118 -13.54 9.16 -7.99
N ALA A 119 -13.52 9.82 -9.16
CA ALA A 119 -14.72 10.29 -9.82
C ALA A 119 -15.61 9.12 -10.29
N LEU A 120 -15.03 8.05 -10.83
CA LEU A 120 -15.76 6.83 -11.19
C LEU A 120 -16.41 6.18 -9.96
N ALA A 121 -15.68 6.08 -8.85
CA ALA A 121 -16.19 5.47 -7.63
C ALA A 121 -17.45 6.16 -7.10
N VAL A 122 -17.42 7.50 -7.00
CA VAL A 122 -18.59 8.27 -6.52
C VAL A 122 -19.69 8.35 -7.58
N GLY A 123 -19.34 8.26 -8.87
CA GLY A 123 -20.29 8.16 -9.97
C GLY A 123 -21.19 6.93 -9.87
N LEU A 124 -20.70 5.82 -9.30
CA LEU A 124 -21.52 4.62 -9.01
C LEU A 124 -22.68 4.89 -8.05
N PHE A 125 -22.58 5.96 -7.24
CA PHE A 125 -23.61 6.39 -6.30
C PHE A 125 -24.48 7.53 -6.86
N GLY A 126 -24.40 7.79 -8.17
CA GLY A 126 -25.23 8.80 -8.85
C GLY A 126 -24.74 10.24 -8.70
N VAL A 127 -23.50 10.46 -8.24
CA VAL A 127 -22.90 11.81 -8.17
C VAL A 127 -22.68 12.35 -9.59
N ALA A 128 -23.19 13.55 -9.87
CA ALA A 128 -23.00 14.21 -11.15
C ALA A 128 -21.50 14.43 -11.46
N GLN A 129 -21.10 14.24 -12.72
CA GLN A 129 -19.70 14.28 -13.18
C GLN A 129 -18.92 15.49 -12.66
N ALA A 130 -19.51 16.69 -12.72
CA ALA A 130 -18.86 17.92 -12.27
C ALA A 130 -18.55 17.89 -10.76
N ALA A 131 -19.49 17.42 -9.93
CA ALA A 131 -19.29 17.26 -8.50
C ALA A 131 -18.31 16.13 -8.18
N ALA A 132 -18.33 15.04 -8.95
CA ALA A 132 -17.40 13.92 -8.81
C ALA A 132 -15.94 14.33 -9.05
N VAL A 133 -15.70 15.13 -10.10
CA VAL A 133 -14.38 15.69 -10.40
C VAL A 133 -13.95 16.70 -9.32
N GLY A 134 -14.86 17.56 -8.87
CA GLY A 134 -14.60 18.50 -7.77
C GLY A 134 -14.19 17.78 -6.47
N TYR A 135 -14.95 16.76 -6.08
CA TYR A 135 -14.62 15.88 -4.96
C TYR A 135 -13.24 15.26 -5.12
N ALA A 136 -12.96 14.66 -6.28
CA ALA A 136 -11.69 13.98 -6.52
C ALA A 136 -10.50 14.95 -6.42
N LEU A 137 -10.63 16.17 -6.95
CA LEU A 137 -9.59 17.20 -6.90
C LEU A 137 -9.31 17.65 -5.46
N VAL A 138 -10.35 18.00 -4.71
CA VAL A 138 -10.21 18.47 -3.32
C VAL A 138 -9.69 17.35 -2.43
N PHE A 139 -10.19 16.13 -2.60
CA PHE A 139 -9.74 14.96 -1.85
C PHE A 139 -8.27 14.62 -2.10
N HIS A 140 -7.81 14.75 -3.36
CA HIS A 140 -6.41 14.55 -3.69
C HIS A 140 -5.54 15.65 -3.09
N ALA A 141 -5.93 16.91 -3.26
CA ALA A 141 -5.17 18.04 -2.71
C ALA A 141 -5.07 17.99 -1.18
N SER A 142 -6.14 17.57 -0.49
CA SER A 142 -6.18 17.51 0.98
C SER A 142 -5.23 16.48 1.58
N GLN A 143 -4.87 15.43 0.84
CA GLN A 143 -3.87 14.45 1.29
C GLN A 143 -2.48 14.75 0.72
N PHE A 144 -2.40 15.20 -0.53
CA PHE A 144 -1.14 15.41 -1.23
C PHE A 144 -0.39 16.62 -0.69
N LEU A 145 -1.05 17.77 -0.54
CA LEU A 145 -0.38 19.02 -0.15
C LEU A 145 0.21 18.96 1.26
N PRO A 146 -0.48 18.44 2.30
CA PRO A 146 0.12 18.33 3.63
C PRO A 146 1.33 17.39 3.66
N THR A 147 1.27 16.25 2.95
CA THR A 147 2.39 15.30 2.87
C THR A 147 3.60 15.93 2.19
N VAL A 148 3.39 16.64 1.06
CA VAL A 148 4.47 17.37 0.36
C VAL A 148 5.03 18.48 1.24
N ALA A 149 4.17 19.26 1.89
CA ALA A 149 4.60 20.35 2.76
C ALA A 149 5.44 19.87 3.95
N LEU A 150 5.03 18.76 4.58
CA LEU A 150 5.82 18.14 5.67
C LEU A 150 7.16 17.64 5.15
N GLY A 151 7.18 16.88 4.04
CA GLY A 151 8.44 16.41 3.44
C GLY A 151 9.39 17.56 3.12
N TRP A 152 8.86 18.64 2.53
CA TRP A 152 9.62 19.86 2.24
C TRP A 152 10.16 20.53 3.50
N LEU A 153 9.33 20.64 4.55
CA LEU A 153 9.74 21.22 5.84
C LEU A 153 10.92 20.46 6.45
N TYR A 154 10.90 19.13 6.40
CA TYR A 154 11.99 18.29 6.94
C TYR A 154 13.27 18.42 6.10
N LEU A 155 13.17 18.45 4.77
CA LEU A 155 14.33 18.69 3.90
C LEU A 155 15.04 20.02 4.23
N LEU A 156 14.25 21.09 4.43
CA LEU A 156 14.81 22.39 4.80
C LEU A 156 15.44 22.40 6.20
N ARG A 157 14.83 21.71 7.17
CA ARG A 157 15.32 21.65 8.55
C ARG A 157 16.60 20.83 8.70
N GLU A 158 16.71 19.73 7.96
CA GLU A 158 17.85 18.82 8.02
C GLU A 158 18.97 19.20 7.05
N GLN A 159 18.80 20.29 6.29
CA GLN A 159 19.72 20.79 5.26
C GLN A 159 20.07 19.74 4.19
N VAL A 160 19.20 18.76 3.99
CA VAL A 160 19.39 17.69 3.00
C VAL A 160 19.00 18.24 1.64
N SER A 161 19.96 18.29 0.72
CA SER A 161 19.67 18.63 -0.67
C SER A 161 18.87 17.51 -1.35
N LEU A 162 18.06 17.86 -2.37
CA LEU A 162 17.32 16.86 -3.16
C LEU A 162 18.25 15.81 -3.80
N GLY A 163 19.51 16.20 -4.09
CA GLY A 163 20.55 15.28 -4.57
C GLY A 163 20.99 14.27 -3.50
N GLU A 164 21.20 14.70 -2.27
CA GLU A 164 21.58 13.80 -1.17
C GLU A 164 20.45 12.84 -0.81
N ALA A 165 19.19 13.30 -0.80
CA ALA A 165 18.02 12.45 -0.55
C ALA A 165 17.85 11.35 -1.60
N THR A 166 18.27 11.60 -2.85
CA THR A 166 18.21 10.60 -3.94
C THR A 166 19.42 9.67 -3.98
N HIS A 167 20.54 10.06 -3.35
CA HIS A 167 21.78 9.27 -3.25
C HIS A 167 21.96 8.50 -1.93
N ALA A 168 21.06 8.68 -0.96
CA ALA A 168 21.11 7.95 0.31
C ALA A 168 21.05 6.43 0.06
N ARG A 169 22.21 5.75 0.18
CA ARG A 169 22.27 4.28 0.23
C ARG A 169 21.46 3.81 1.45
N PRO A 170 20.64 2.75 1.32
CA PRO A 170 19.96 2.19 2.48
C PRO A 170 21.02 1.81 3.51
N ALA A 171 20.82 2.26 4.76
CA ALA A 171 21.69 1.93 5.88
C ALA A 171 21.85 0.40 5.95
N ALA A 172 23.10 -0.06 5.94
CA ALA A 172 23.47 -1.46 6.01
C ALA A 172 23.11 -2.09 7.37
#